data_AF-A0A841XYE0-F1
#
_entry.id   AF-A0A841XYE0-F1
#
_cell.length_a   1.000
_cell.length_b   1.000
_cell.length_c   1.000
_cell.angle_alpha   90.00
_cell.angle_beta   90.00
_cell.angle_gamma   90.00
#
_symmetry.space_group_name_H-M   'P 1'
#
loop_
_entity.id
_entity.type
_entity.pdbx_description
1 polymer ?
#
loop_
_entity_poly.entity_id
_entity_poly.type
_entity_poly.pdbx_seq_one_letter_code
_entity_poly.pdbx_strand_id
1 'polypeptide(L)'
;MNTYNGFYDAHFQEEALILYNCWDVASAQAIEKAGADGIFIPGLTDLDLIQAFAEHSSLPVNIMINDDPNRYTNLKIARLSYGPASFLNAQKQLEKIAHPILKGRKNR
;
A
#
# COMPACT_ATOMS: atom_id res chain seq x y z
N MET A 1 -15.85 -7.68 -16.02
CA MET A 1 -14.38 -7.70 -15.87
C MET A 1 -14.10 -7.79 -14.38
N ASN A 2 -13.25 -8.71 -13.90
CA ASN A 2 -12.96 -8.78 -12.46
C ASN A 2 -12.27 -7.49 -12.01
N THR A 3 -12.68 -6.91 -10.88
CA THR A 3 -12.14 -5.66 -10.31
C THR A 3 -10.63 -5.72 -10.16
N TYR A 4 -10.08 -6.90 -9.85
CA TYR A 4 -8.65 -7.17 -9.82
C TYR A 4 -7.95 -6.92 -11.17
N ASN A 5 -8.48 -7.45 -12.29
CA ASN A 5 -7.83 -7.31 -13.59
C ASN A 5 -7.78 -5.85 -14.04
N GLY A 6 -8.88 -5.10 -13.83
CA GLY A 6 -8.91 -3.67 -14.14
C GLY A 6 -7.87 -2.87 -13.33
N PHE A 7 -7.73 -3.19 -12.04
CA PHE A 7 -6.74 -2.53 -11.20
C PHE A 7 -5.29 -2.91 -11.56
N TYR A 8 -5.05 -4.16 -11.93
CA TYR A 8 -3.75 -4.62 -12.42
C TYR A 8 -3.36 -3.88 -13.71
N ASP A 9 -4.26 -3.85 -14.69
CA ASP A 9 -4.02 -3.20 -15.99
C ASP A 9 -3.73 -1.70 -15.82
N ALA A 10 -4.40 -1.04 -14.87
CA ALA A 10 -4.18 0.38 -14.54
C ALA A 10 -2.74 0.71 -14.09
N HIS A 11 -1.92 -0.27 -13.68
CA HIS A 11 -0.51 -0.02 -13.36
C HIS A 11 0.38 0.15 -14.59
N PHE A 12 -0.12 -0.21 -15.78
CA PHE A 12 0.66 -0.25 -17.02
C PHE A 12 0.16 0.74 -18.08
N GLN A 13 -0.69 1.69 -17.69
CA GLN A 13 -1.20 2.74 -18.57
C GLN A 13 -0.21 3.92 -18.71
N GLU A 14 -0.46 4.83 -19.66
CA GLU A 14 0.39 6.02 -19.87
C GLU A 14 0.30 7.03 -18.73
N GLU A 15 -0.90 7.20 -18.16
CA GLU A 15 -1.13 8.10 -17.03
C GLU A 15 -0.83 7.43 -15.69
N ALA A 16 -0.38 8.20 -14.71
CA ALA A 16 -0.10 7.65 -13.39
C ALA A 16 -1.40 7.18 -12.70
N LEU A 17 -1.43 5.93 -12.24
CA LEU A 17 -2.48 5.47 -11.34
C LEU A 17 -2.40 6.20 -9.99
N ILE A 18 -3.38 7.05 -9.72
CA ILE A 18 -3.48 7.80 -8.46
C ILE A 18 -4.36 7.04 -7.48
N LEU A 19 -3.83 6.77 -6.29
CA LEU A 19 -4.59 6.21 -5.17
C LEU A 19 -4.79 7.27 -4.11
N TYR A 20 -6.04 7.50 -3.73
CA TYR A 20 -6.39 8.48 -2.71
C TYR A 20 -6.48 7.82 -1.34
N ASN A 21 -5.91 8.48 -0.33
CA ASN A 21 -6.03 7.98 1.04
C ASN A 21 -7.44 8.23 1.57
N CYS A 22 -8.04 7.23 2.20
CA CYS A 22 -9.29 7.37 2.95
C CYS A 22 -9.34 6.40 4.13
N TRP A 23 -10.02 6.80 5.20
CA TRP A 23 -10.15 5.99 6.44
C TRP A 23 -11.60 5.76 6.86
N ASP A 24 -12.56 6.20 6.04
CA ASP A 24 -13.98 6.03 6.28
C ASP A 24 -14.75 5.92 4.95
N VAL A 25 -15.95 5.35 5.04
CA VAL A 25 -16.80 5.04 3.88
C VAL A 25 -17.29 6.31 3.18
N ALA A 26 -17.56 7.40 3.92
CA ALA A 26 -18.07 8.63 3.32
C ALA A 26 -16.98 9.30 2.45
N SER A 27 -15.74 9.31 2.91
CA SER A 27 -14.58 9.77 2.15
C SER A 27 -14.37 8.91 0.89
N ALA A 28 -14.45 7.58 1.01
CA ALA A 28 -14.33 6.69 -0.15
C ALA A 28 -15.40 6.97 -1.22
N GLN A 29 -16.65 7.18 -0.81
CA GLN A 29 -17.74 7.55 -1.72
C GLN A 29 -17.54 8.92 -2.37
N ALA A 30 -16.99 9.90 -1.63
CA ALA A 30 -16.68 11.22 -2.19
C ALA A 30 -15.56 11.14 -3.24
N ILE A 31 -14.52 10.34 -2.98
CA ILE A 31 -13.41 10.06 -3.89
C ILE A 31 -13.91 9.34 -5.15
N GLU A 32 -14.78 8.34 -5.00
CA GLU A 32 -15.44 7.65 -6.12
C GLU A 32 -16.22 8.63 -7.00
N LYS A 33 -17.06 9.48 -6.40
CA LYS A 33 -17.83 10.49 -7.13
C LYS A 33 -16.96 11.51 -7.86
N ALA A 34 -15.73 11.73 -7.41
CA ALA A 34 -14.75 12.57 -8.07
C ALA A 34 -14.05 11.88 -9.25
N GLY A 35 -14.31 10.58 -9.49
CA GLY A 35 -13.79 9.83 -10.63
C GLY A 35 -12.44 9.14 -10.37
N ALA A 36 -12.10 8.85 -9.12
CA ALA A 36 -10.85 8.15 -8.80
C ALA A 36 -10.85 6.68 -9.25
N ASP A 37 -9.68 6.16 -9.60
CA ASP A 37 -9.49 4.77 -10.05
C ASP A 37 -9.20 3.80 -8.90
N GLY A 38 -8.95 4.30 -7.69
CA GLY A 38 -8.64 3.47 -6.53
C GLY A 38 -8.38 4.26 -5.25
N ILE A 39 -8.42 3.53 -4.15
CA ILE A 39 -8.23 4.07 -2.80
C ILE A 39 -7.21 3.28 -2.01
N PHE A 40 -6.63 3.95 -1.02
CA PHE A 40 -5.62 3.40 -0.14
C PHE A 40 -5.99 3.66 1.32
N ILE A 41 -5.94 2.62 2.14
CA ILE A 41 -6.17 2.70 3.58
C ILE A 41 -4.86 2.36 4.32
N PRO A 42 -3.93 3.31 4.45
CA PRO A 42 -2.69 3.06 5.17
C PRO A 42 -2.95 2.87 6.68
N GLY A 43 -2.37 1.82 7.25
CA GLY A 43 -2.33 1.58 8.69
C GLY A 43 -3.53 0.82 9.28
N LEU A 44 -4.55 0.51 8.48
CA LEU A 44 -5.60 -0.41 8.91
C LEU A 44 -5.07 -1.86 8.89
N THR A 45 -5.16 -2.54 10.02
CA THR A 45 -4.58 -3.90 10.23
C THR A 45 -5.58 -4.94 10.69
N ASP A 46 -6.78 -4.51 11.08
CA ASP A 46 -7.87 -5.39 11.48
C ASP A 46 -8.52 -6.02 10.24
N LEU A 47 -8.48 -7.35 10.13
CA LEU A 47 -8.92 -8.07 8.95
C LEU A 47 -10.44 -7.96 8.72
N ASP A 48 -11.23 -7.91 9.79
CA ASP A 48 -12.69 -7.81 9.70
C ASP A 48 -13.08 -6.41 9.21
N LEU A 49 -12.40 -5.37 9.71
CA LEU A 49 -12.60 -4.00 9.23
C LEU A 49 -12.13 -3.82 7.78
N ILE A 50 -11.00 -4.42 7.40
CA ILE A 50 -10.52 -4.40 6.01
C ILE A 50 -11.55 -5.07 5.09
N GLN A 51 -12.05 -6.25 5.47
CA GLN A 51 -13.05 -6.96 4.68
C GLN A 51 -14.33 -6.14 4.54
N ALA A 52 -14.85 -5.64 5.66
CA ALA A 52 -16.06 -4.84 5.68
C ALA A 52 -15.91 -3.59 4.80
N PHE A 53 -14.78 -2.90 4.89
CA PHE A 53 -14.51 -1.74 4.04
C PHE A 53 -14.45 -2.13 2.56
N ALA A 54 -13.69 -3.17 2.22
CA ALA A 54 -13.52 -3.63 0.85
C ALA A 54 -14.83 -4.11 0.21
N GLU A 55 -15.73 -4.70 0.99
CA GLU A 55 -17.06 -5.11 0.54
C GLU A 55 -18.00 -3.95 0.21
N HIS A 56 -17.83 -2.80 0.89
CA HIS A 56 -18.66 -1.61 0.70
C HIS A 56 -18.03 -0.58 -0.23
N SER A 57 -16.78 -0.79 -0.65
CA SER A 57 -16.10 0.05 -1.63
C SER A 57 -16.40 -0.42 -3.05
N SER A 58 -16.94 0.47 -3.88
CA SER A 58 -17.00 0.24 -5.33
C SER A 58 -15.62 0.36 -6.00
N LEU A 59 -14.67 1.04 -5.36
CA LEU A 59 -13.32 1.25 -5.87
C LEU A 59 -12.36 0.14 -5.43
N PRO A 60 -11.35 -0.20 -6.24
CA PRO A 60 -10.24 -1.06 -5.85
C PRO A 60 -9.53 -0.56 -4.58
N VAL A 61 -9.38 -1.44 -3.59
CA VAL A 61 -8.75 -1.11 -2.30
C VAL A 61 -7.32 -1.62 -2.24
N ASN A 62 -6.38 -0.70 -1.96
CA ASN A 62 -5.01 -1.02 -1.56
C ASN A 62 -4.88 -1.02 -0.03
N ILE A 63 -4.21 -2.03 0.53
CA ILE A 63 -3.83 -2.11 1.95
C ILE A 63 -2.31 -2.17 2.07
N MET A 64 -1.76 -1.42 3.01
CA MET A 64 -0.34 -1.50 3.34
C MET A 64 -0.12 -2.47 4.49
N ILE A 65 0.72 -3.46 4.27
CA ILE A 65 1.04 -4.51 5.22
C ILE A 65 2.51 -4.48 5.64
N ASN A 66 2.79 -5.04 6.79
CA ASN A 66 4.13 -5.22 7.33
C ASN A 66 4.36 -6.67 7.84
N ASP A 67 3.51 -7.60 7.42
CA ASP A 67 3.42 -8.98 7.90
C ASP A 67 3.17 -9.97 6.75
N ASP A 68 2.71 -11.19 7.07
CA ASP A 68 2.50 -12.26 6.09
C ASP A 68 1.31 -11.95 5.15
N PRO A 69 1.53 -11.77 3.83
CA PRO A 69 0.46 -11.51 2.86
C PRO A 69 -0.59 -12.63 2.80
N ASN A 70 -0.25 -13.87 3.21
CA ASN A 70 -1.19 -14.99 3.19
C ASN A 70 -2.44 -14.75 4.06
N ARG A 71 -2.32 -13.90 5.10
CA ARG A 71 -3.43 -13.51 5.97
C ARG A 71 -4.57 -12.78 5.26
N TYR A 72 -4.29 -12.17 4.10
CA TYR A 72 -5.23 -11.31 3.38
C TYR A 72 -5.79 -11.96 2.10
N THR A 73 -5.40 -13.21 1.80
CA THR A 73 -5.70 -13.90 0.53
C THR A 73 -7.19 -14.04 0.21
N ASN A 74 -8.05 -14.11 1.23
CA ASN A 74 -9.49 -14.25 1.06
C ASN A 74 -10.24 -12.91 1.09
N LEU A 75 -9.53 -11.79 1.26
CA LEU A 75 -10.16 -10.49 1.36
C LEU A 75 -10.46 -9.90 -0.02
N LYS A 76 -11.52 -9.11 -0.13
CA LYS A 76 -11.90 -8.44 -1.40
C LYS A 76 -11.05 -7.20 -1.74
N ILE A 77 -9.77 -7.25 -1.41
CA ILE A 77 -8.81 -6.18 -1.70
C ILE A 77 -8.23 -6.35 -3.11
N ALA A 78 -7.81 -5.25 -3.72
CA ALA A 78 -7.20 -5.27 -5.05
C ALA A 78 -5.67 -5.32 -5.00
N ARG A 79 -5.04 -4.79 -3.92
CA ARG A 79 -3.58 -4.79 -3.77
C ARG A 79 -3.12 -4.78 -2.32
N LEU A 80 -2.01 -5.47 -2.10
CA LEU A 80 -1.18 -5.36 -0.92
C LEU A 80 0.09 -4.58 -1.27
N SER A 81 0.45 -3.58 -0.46
CA SER A 81 1.72 -2.87 -0.56
C SER A 81 2.53 -3.00 0.72
N TYR A 82 3.85 -2.86 0.65
CA TYR A 82 4.74 -2.92 1.85
C TYR A 82 5.13 -1.53 2.37
N GLY A 83 4.61 -0.48 1.74
CA GLY A 83 5.01 0.89 2.04
C GLY A 83 6.53 1.10 1.93
N PRO A 84 7.08 2.06 2.69
CA PRO A 84 8.52 2.33 2.68
C PRO A 84 9.33 1.39 3.59
N ALA A 85 8.69 0.48 4.33
CA ALA A 85 9.35 -0.26 5.41
C ALA A 85 10.54 -1.10 4.93
N SER A 86 10.39 -1.82 3.81
CA SER A 86 11.47 -2.61 3.22
C SER A 86 12.65 -1.74 2.79
N PHE A 87 12.38 -0.61 2.15
CA PHE A 87 13.40 0.36 1.74
C PHE A 87 14.13 0.97 2.94
N LEU A 88 13.39 1.44 3.95
CA LEU A 88 13.97 2.00 5.18
C LEU A 88 14.81 0.97 5.93
N ASN A 89 14.38 -0.30 5.95
CA ASN A 89 15.16 -1.38 6.55
C ASN A 89 16.46 -1.64 5.78
N ALA A 90 16.41 -1.66 4.45
CA ALA A 90 17.61 -1.79 3.62
C ALA A 90 18.59 -0.63 3.87
N GLN A 91 18.09 0.61 3.91
CA GLN A 91 18.90 1.80 4.19
C GLN A 91 19.56 1.72 5.57
N LYS A 92 18.84 1.30 6.61
CA LYS A 92 19.40 1.10 7.96
C LYS A 92 20.51 0.05 7.99
N GLN A 93 20.37 -1.04 7.24
CA GLN A 93 21.43 -2.07 7.15
C GLN A 93 22.69 -1.52 6.47
N LEU A 94 22.50 -0.76 5.38
CA LEU A 94 23.61 -0.11 4.69
C LEU A 94 24.34 0.88 5.62
N GLU A 95 23.60 1.70 6.36
CA GLU A 95 24.15 2.64 7.34
C GLU A 95 24.96 1.92 8.42
N LYS A 96 24.44 0.81 8.96
CA LYS A 96 25.13 0.00 9.97
C LYS A 96 26.48 -0.53 9.51
N ILE A 97 26.60 -0.90 8.23
CA ILE A 97 27.85 -1.40 7.62
C ILE A 97 28.79 -0.24 7.27
N ALA A 98 28.27 0.84 6.71
CA ALA A 98 29.07 1.97 6.24
C ALA A 98 29.64 2.82 7.38
N HIS A 99 28.88 3.02 8.47
CA HIS A 99 29.25 3.95 9.54
C HIS A 99 30.59 3.63 10.23
N PRO A 100 30.92 2.38 10.60
CA PRO A 100 32.23 2.04 11.14
C PRO A 100 33.37 2.26 10.14
N ILE A 101 33.16 1.98 8.84
CA ILE A 101 34.17 2.16 7.79
C ILE A 101 34.53 3.65 7.65
N LEU A 102 33.52 4.52 7.64
CA LEU A 102 33.70 5.97 7.54
C LEU A 102 34.38 6.54 8.79
N LYS A 103 34.04 6.05 9.99
CA LYS A 103 34.69 6.48 11.24
C LYS A 103 36.13 5.99 11.34
N GLY A 104 36.42 4.74 10.96
CA GLY A 104 37.76 4.16 10.97
C GLY A 104 38.74 4.85 10.01
N ARG A 105 38.23 5.51 8.96
CA ARG A 105 39.04 6.35 8.05
C ARG A 105 39.43 7.71 8.63
N LYS A 106 38.65 8.27 9.56
CA LYS A 106 38.95 9.58 10.19
C LYS A 106 40.03 9.51 11.27
N ASN A 107 40.36 8.32 11.74
CA ASN A 107 41.39 8.07 12.76
C ASN A 107 42.72 7.60 12.15
N ARG A 108 42.91 7.78 10.83
CA ARG A 108 44.19 7.64 10.13
C ARG A 108 44.68 8.99 9.66
#